data_AF-A0A969D0B3-F1
#
_entry.id   AF-A0A969D0B3-F1
#
_cell.length_a   1.000
_cell.length_b   1.000
_cell.length_c   1.000
_cell.angle_alpha   90.00
_cell.angle_beta   90.00
_cell.angle_gamma   90.00
#
_symmetry.space_group_name_H-M   'P 1'
#
loop_
_entity.id
_entity.type
_entity.pdbx_description
1 polymer ?
#
loop_
_entity_poly.entity_id
_entity_poly.type
_entity_poly.pdbx_seq_one_letter_code
_entity_poly.pdbx_strand_id
1 'polypeptide(L)'
;MLERQHEIEEKAKLKERESFELERLKLLKQIDDNKKLAEEMKRKAEQGSMQLQGEVQEMALEELLMRSYPFDRVEEVPKGVNGADVIQTVISASQAVCGRIVYESKRTKAFAQEWIEKLKQDQITCRADLAVIVTETLPRDMDRFGQRMEFGYAPFWK
;
A
#
# COMPACT_ATOMS: atom_id res chain seq x y z
N MET A 1 12.77 64.77 -39.22
CA MET A 1 12.18 64.85 -37.87
C MET A 1 11.09 63.80 -37.69
N LEU A 2 10.11 63.71 -38.59
CA LEU A 2 9.05 62.69 -38.58
C LEU A 2 9.55 61.23 -38.70
N GLU A 3 10.50 60.94 -39.59
CA GLU A 3 11.04 59.57 -39.76
C GLU A 3 11.73 59.03 -38.51
N ARG A 4 12.47 59.88 -37.78
CA ARG A 4 13.10 59.51 -36.52
C ARG A 4 12.10 59.22 -35.40
N GLN A 5 10.95 59.91 -35.38
CA GLN A 5 9.89 59.61 -34.41
C GLN A 5 9.25 58.25 -34.71
N HIS A 6 9.00 57.95 -35.99
CA HIS A 6 8.44 56.67 -36.42
C HIS A 6 9.37 55.48 -36.10
N GLU A 7 10.68 55.61 -36.34
CA GLU A 7 11.65 54.58 -35.97
C GLU A 7 11.74 54.33 -34.45
N ILE A 8 11.61 55.40 -33.65
CA ILE A 8 11.63 55.28 -32.18
C ILE A 8 10.37 54.56 -31.70
N GLU A 9 9.20 54.86 -32.27
CA GLU A 9 7.93 54.22 -31.95
C GLU A 9 7.92 52.73 -32.31
N GLU A 10 8.42 52.37 -33.50
CA GLU A 10 8.50 50.97 -33.93
C GLU A 10 9.50 50.18 -33.08
N LYS A 11 10.65 50.76 -32.73
CA LYS A 11 11.59 50.14 -31.78
C LYS A 11 10.99 49.95 -30.39
N ALA A 12 10.20 50.91 -29.92
CA ALA A 12 9.53 50.81 -28.62
C ALA A 12 8.49 49.67 -28.61
N LYS A 13 7.64 49.59 -29.64
CA LYS A 13 6.67 48.50 -29.81
C LYS A 13 7.31 47.13 -29.94
N LEU A 14 8.44 47.04 -30.66
CA LEU A 14 9.17 45.78 -30.82
C LEU A 14 9.75 45.31 -29.47
N LYS A 15 10.40 46.21 -28.72
CA LYS A 15 10.90 45.91 -27.37
C LYS A 15 9.79 45.51 -26.41
N GLU A 16 8.64 46.16 -26.49
CA GLU A 16 7.48 45.84 -25.65
C GLU A 16 6.94 44.44 -25.99
N ARG A 17 6.83 44.09 -27.28
CA ARG A 17 6.46 42.72 -27.70
C ARG A 17 7.46 41.68 -27.25
N GLU A 18 8.75 41.92 -27.41
CA GLU A 18 9.81 40.99 -26.97
C GLU A 18 9.78 40.80 -25.45
N SER A 19 9.59 41.88 -24.69
CA SER A 19 9.38 41.84 -23.24
C SER A 19 8.15 41.01 -22.88
N PHE A 20 7.04 41.20 -23.58
CA PHE A 20 5.79 40.50 -23.31
C PHE A 20 5.89 39.00 -23.63
N GLU A 21 6.54 38.64 -24.73
CA GLU A 21 6.79 37.23 -25.09
C GLU A 21 7.75 36.57 -24.10
N LEU A 22 8.77 37.27 -23.62
CA LEU A 22 9.68 36.75 -22.59
C LEU A 22 8.94 36.50 -21.28
N GLU A 23 8.10 37.44 -20.84
CA GLU A 23 7.25 37.31 -19.65
C GLU A 23 6.28 36.13 -19.80
N ARG A 24 5.65 36.02 -20.98
CA ARG A 24 4.74 34.92 -21.32
C ARG A 24 5.43 33.56 -21.27
N LEU A 25 6.63 33.44 -21.84
CA LEU A 25 7.44 32.21 -21.80
C LEU A 25 7.83 31.83 -20.37
N LYS A 26 8.23 32.81 -19.54
CA LYS A 26 8.52 32.58 -18.11
C LYS A 26 7.30 32.07 -17.37
N LEU A 27 6.15 32.71 -17.55
CA LEU A 27 4.89 32.30 -16.92
C LEU A 27 4.46 30.91 -17.38
N LEU A 28 4.57 30.59 -18.67
CA LEU A 28 4.27 29.25 -19.20
C LEU A 28 5.17 28.19 -18.58
N LYS A 29 6.48 28.47 -18.46
CA LYS A 29 7.42 27.56 -17.80
C LYS A 29 7.08 27.38 -16.32
N GLN A 30 6.77 28.46 -15.62
CA GLN A 30 6.37 28.40 -14.21
C GLN A 30 5.07 27.60 -14.00
N ILE A 31 4.11 27.72 -14.93
CA ILE A 31 2.88 26.91 -14.91
C ILE A 31 3.22 25.42 -15.10
N ASP A 32 4.11 25.08 -16.04
CA ASP A 32 4.53 23.71 -16.29
C ASP A 32 5.26 23.11 -15.08
N ASP A 33 6.22 23.85 -14.51
CA ASP A 33 6.96 23.44 -13.33
C ASP A 33 6.02 23.25 -12.12
N ASN A 34 5.07 24.16 -11.92
CA ASN A 34 4.06 24.04 -10.86
C ASN A 34 3.13 22.83 -11.06
N LYS A 35 2.76 22.51 -12.31
CA LYS A 35 1.95 21.31 -12.61
C LYS A 35 2.70 20.03 -12.27
N LYS A 36 3.97 19.92 -12.67
CA LYS A 36 4.83 18.77 -12.34
C LYS A 36 4.98 18.60 -10.83
N LEU A 37 5.22 19.71 -10.12
CA LEU A 37 5.35 19.68 -8.66
C LEU A 37 4.05 19.24 -7.98
N ALA A 38 2.90 19.72 -8.46
CA ALA A 38 1.59 19.31 -7.96
C ALA A 38 1.31 17.82 -8.17
N GLU A 39 1.65 17.27 -9.34
CA GLU A 39 1.53 15.84 -9.62
C GLU A 39 2.44 14.99 -8.72
N GLU A 40 3.69 15.42 -8.51
CA GLU A 40 4.61 14.71 -7.63
C GLU A 40 4.15 14.72 -6.17
N MET A 41 3.68 15.87 -5.69
CA MET A 41 3.10 16.01 -4.35
C MET A 41 1.87 15.12 -4.18
N LYS A 42 0.97 15.09 -5.17
CA LYS A 42 -0.21 14.22 -5.17
C LYS A 42 0.20 12.75 -5.06
N ARG A 43 1.16 12.30 -5.87
CA ARG A 43 1.66 10.91 -5.82
C ARG A 43 2.25 10.55 -4.46
N LYS A 44 3.08 11.44 -3.87
CA LYS A 44 3.66 11.22 -2.53
C LYS A 44 2.59 11.16 -1.45
N ALA A 45 1.59 12.05 -1.52
CA ALA A 45 0.48 12.06 -0.57
C ALA A 45 -0.37 10.78 -0.65
N GLU A 46 -0.68 10.33 -1.87
CA GLU A 46 -1.42 9.07 -2.09
C GLU A 46 -0.64 7.86 -1.55
N GLN A 47 0.66 7.77 -1.79
CA GLN A 47 1.51 6.70 -1.28
C GLN A 47 1.56 6.68 0.25
N GLY A 48 1.76 7.85 0.88
CA GLY A 48 1.78 7.95 2.34
C GLY A 48 0.44 7.58 2.98
N SER A 49 -0.67 7.99 2.36
CA SER A 49 -2.02 7.61 2.82
C SER A 49 -2.25 6.11 2.76
N MET A 50 -1.81 5.45 1.68
CA MET A 50 -1.96 4.00 1.51
C MET A 50 -1.15 3.21 2.55
N GLN A 51 0.08 3.64 2.84
CA GLN A 51 0.91 3.00 3.87
C GLN A 51 0.31 3.17 5.26
N LEU A 52 -0.10 4.38 5.63
CA LEU A 52 -0.72 4.65 6.92
C LEU A 52 -1.98 3.81 7.11
N GLN A 53 -2.79 3.64 6.06
CA GLN A 53 -3.97 2.78 6.11
C GLN A 53 -3.63 1.31 6.33
N GLY A 54 -2.52 0.81 5.76
CA GLY A 54 -2.04 -0.55 6.03
C GLY A 54 -1.64 -0.74 7.49
N GLU A 55 -0.82 0.17 8.03
CA GLU A 55 -0.38 0.12 9.43
C GLU A 55 -1.55 0.19 10.42
N VAL A 56 -2.58 1.00 10.11
CA VAL A 56 -3.80 1.06 10.93
C VAL A 56 -4.59 -0.26 10.88
N GLN A 57 -4.62 -0.93 9.74
CA GLN A 57 -5.31 -2.22 9.61
C GLN A 57 -4.60 -3.33 10.37
N GLU A 58 -3.27 -3.38 10.30
CA GLU A 58 -2.44 -4.32 11.05
C GLU A 58 -2.67 -4.16 12.55
N MET A 59 -2.64 -2.91 13.04
CA MET A 59 -2.91 -2.58 14.45
C MET A 59 -4.34 -2.99 14.87
N ALA A 60 -5.33 -2.73 14.02
CA ALA A 60 -6.72 -3.11 14.30
C ALA A 60 -6.91 -4.63 14.36
N LEU A 61 -6.18 -5.39 13.53
CA LEU A 61 -6.19 -6.85 13.55
C LEU A 61 -5.56 -7.38 14.84
N GLU A 62 -4.39 -6.85 15.22
CA GLU A 62 -3.72 -7.21 16.47
C GLU A 62 -4.63 -6.96 17.69
N GLU A 63 -5.21 -5.76 17.79
CA GLU A 63 -6.12 -5.39 18.88
C GLU A 63 -7.35 -6.31 18.92
N LEU A 64 -7.92 -6.64 17.77
CA LEU A 64 -9.04 -7.56 17.66
C LEU A 64 -8.68 -8.96 18.20
N LEU A 65 -7.52 -9.48 17.82
CA LEU A 65 -7.05 -10.80 18.27
C LEU A 65 -6.79 -10.81 19.76
N MET A 66 -6.08 -9.81 20.29
CA MET A 66 -5.81 -9.69 21.73
C MET A 66 -7.10 -9.58 22.56
N ARG A 67 -8.09 -8.82 22.07
CA ARG A 67 -9.38 -8.66 22.77
C ARG A 67 -10.23 -9.92 22.70
N SER A 68 -10.21 -10.63 21.57
CA SER A 68 -11.02 -11.83 21.35
C SER A 68 -10.43 -13.06 22.02
N TYR A 69 -9.10 -13.13 22.13
CA TYR A 69 -8.35 -14.25 22.69
C TYR A 69 -7.32 -13.77 23.74
N PRO A 70 -7.77 -13.35 24.94
CA PRO A 70 -6.90 -12.70 25.93
C PRO A 70 -5.79 -13.59 26.51
N PHE A 71 -5.92 -14.91 26.37
CA PHE A 71 -4.93 -15.88 26.83
C PHE A 71 -3.90 -16.23 25.77
N ASP A 72 -4.16 -15.89 24.51
CA ASP A 72 -3.24 -16.18 23.42
C ASP A 72 -2.10 -15.17 23.38
N ARG A 73 -0.97 -15.58 22.82
CA ARG A 73 0.16 -14.68 22.59
C ARG A 73 0.10 -14.17 21.16
N VAL A 74 -0.15 -12.88 20.99
CA VAL A 74 -0.21 -12.20 19.69
C VAL A 74 1.07 -11.39 19.51
N GLU A 75 1.78 -11.59 18.39
CA GLU A 75 3.08 -10.99 18.10
C GLU A 75 3.10 -10.43 16.66
N GLU A 76 3.57 -9.20 16.47
CA GLU A 76 3.87 -8.63 15.14
C GLU A 76 5.11 -9.32 14.54
N VAL A 77 5.12 -9.55 13.22
CA VAL A 77 6.34 -9.99 12.54
C VAL A 77 7.26 -8.79 12.30
N PRO A 78 8.55 -8.85 12.68
CA PRO A 78 9.44 -7.70 12.56
C PRO A 78 9.54 -7.16 11.13
N LYS A 79 9.35 -5.84 10.98
CA LYS A 79 9.52 -5.11 9.73
C LYS A 79 10.91 -5.38 9.11
N GLY A 80 10.93 -5.80 7.84
CA GLY A 80 12.16 -6.14 7.10
C GLY A 80 12.41 -7.63 6.94
N VAL A 81 11.65 -8.49 7.63
CA VAL A 81 11.47 -9.89 7.27
C VAL A 81 10.25 -9.96 6.36
N ASN A 82 10.37 -10.55 5.16
CA ASN A 82 9.18 -10.92 4.40
C ASN A 82 8.41 -11.94 5.24
N GLY A 83 7.23 -11.57 5.71
CA GLY A 83 6.43 -12.38 6.59
C GLY A 83 5.08 -11.74 6.80
N ALA A 84 4.12 -12.52 7.26
CA ALA A 84 2.77 -12.05 7.44
C ALA A 84 2.65 -11.02 8.56
N ASP A 85 1.55 -10.27 8.60
CA ASP A 85 1.38 -9.17 9.54
C ASP A 85 1.42 -9.61 11.03
N VAL A 86 0.71 -10.68 11.39
CA VAL A 86 0.52 -11.07 12.80
C VAL A 86 0.65 -12.58 12.99
N ILE A 87 1.28 -12.99 14.10
CA ILE A 87 1.33 -14.38 14.57
C ILE A 87 0.57 -14.50 15.88
N GLN A 88 -0.41 -15.40 15.92
CA GLN A 88 -1.11 -15.80 17.14
C GLN A 88 -0.64 -17.18 17.59
N THR A 89 -0.14 -17.28 18.81
CA THR A 89 0.10 -18.56 19.49
C THR A 89 -1.09 -18.85 20.39
N VAL A 90 -1.81 -19.93 20.06
CA VAL A 90 -3.03 -20.34 20.77
C VAL A 90 -2.65 -21.04 22.08
N ILE A 91 -3.20 -20.57 23.19
CA ILE A 91 -2.93 -21.09 24.53
C ILE A 91 -4.21 -21.64 25.13
N SER A 92 -4.17 -22.90 25.54
CA SER A 92 -5.28 -23.55 26.24
C SER A 92 -5.47 -23.02 27.66
N ALA A 93 -6.63 -23.33 28.25
CA ALA A 93 -6.92 -23.02 29.66
C ALA A 93 -5.88 -23.60 30.63
N SER A 94 -5.20 -24.69 30.28
CA SER A 94 -4.11 -25.30 31.07
C SER A 94 -2.75 -24.64 30.84
N GLN A 95 -2.70 -23.48 30.18
CA GLN A 95 -1.47 -22.75 29.82
C GLN A 95 -0.53 -23.53 28.88
N ALA A 96 -1.04 -24.54 28.17
CA ALA A 96 -0.30 -25.26 27.16
C ALA A 96 -0.51 -24.62 25.78
N VAL A 97 0.58 -24.52 25.00
CA VAL A 97 0.55 -24.06 23.61
C VAL A 97 -0.13 -25.13 22.75
N CYS A 98 -1.19 -24.76 22.03
CA CYS A 98 -1.96 -25.66 21.18
C CYS A 98 -1.58 -25.58 19.70
N GLY A 99 -1.07 -24.43 19.27
CA GLY A 99 -0.69 -24.21 17.87
C GLY A 99 -0.43 -22.74 17.59
N ARG A 100 -0.08 -22.46 16.34
CA ARG A 100 0.23 -21.13 15.83
C ARG A 100 -0.56 -20.84 14.57
N ILE A 101 -1.08 -19.62 14.48
CA ILE A 101 -1.79 -19.10 13.33
C ILE A 101 -1.05 -17.89 12.82
N VAL A 102 -0.83 -17.84 11.51
CA VAL A 102 -0.25 -16.68 10.83
C VAL A 102 -1.36 -15.93 10.09
N TYR A 103 -1.39 -14.61 10.24
CA TYR A 103 -2.40 -13.74 9.65
C TYR A 103 -1.78 -12.73 8.70
N GLU A 104 -2.36 -12.62 7.52
CA GLU A 104 -2.04 -11.62 6.51
C GLU A 104 -3.27 -10.74 6.27
N SER A 105 -3.15 -9.43 6.42
CA SER A 105 -4.20 -8.47 6.11
C SER A 105 -3.94 -7.79 4.75
N LYS A 106 -4.98 -7.71 3.93
CA LYS A 106 -4.91 -7.04 2.63
C LYS A 106 -6.12 -6.16 2.39
N ARG A 107 -5.87 -4.87 2.22
CA ARG A 107 -6.84 -3.90 1.72
C ARG A 107 -6.66 -3.67 0.23
N THR A 108 -7.65 -4.10 -0.54
CA THR A 108 -7.59 -4.04 -2.01
C THR A 108 -8.98 -4.14 -2.60
N LYS A 109 -9.14 -3.60 -3.81
CA LYS A 109 -10.36 -3.75 -4.62
C LYS A 109 -10.39 -5.04 -5.43
N ALA A 110 -9.25 -5.73 -5.55
CA ALA A 110 -9.14 -6.96 -6.32
C ALA A 110 -8.21 -7.92 -5.60
N PHE A 111 -8.70 -9.13 -5.33
CA PHE A 111 -7.90 -10.19 -4.72
C PHE A 111 -6.84 -10.70 -5.71
N ALA A 112 -5.58 -10.79 -5.27
CA ALA A 112 -4.49 -11.34 -6.08
C ALA A 112 -4.08 -12.73 -5.56
N GLN A 113 -4.02 -13.70 -6.47
CA GLN A 113 -3.72 -15.09 -6.14
C GLN A 113 -2.32 -15.28 -5.53
N GLU A 114 -1.37 -14.42 -5.91
CA GLU A 114 0.01 -14.42 -5.38
C GLU A 114 0.09 -14.28 -3.86
N TRP A 115 -0.91 -13.68 -3.20
CA TRP A 115 -0.93 -13.53 -1.74
C TRP A 115 -1.06 -14.87 -1.04
N ILE A 116 -1.72 -15.83 -1.67
CA ILE A 116 -1.87 -17.18 -1.11
C ILE A 116 -0.54 -17.92 -1.18
N GLU A 117 0.20 -17.78 -2.27
CA GLU A 117 1.53 -18.40 -2.39
C GLU A 117 2.53 -17.80 -1.40
N LYS A 118 2.51 -16.48 -1.22
CA LYS A 118 3.32 -15.78 -0.21
C LYS A 118 2.94 -16.23 1.21
N LEU A 119 1.65 -16.20 1.55
CA LEU A 119 1.21 -16.61 2.89
C LEU A 119 1.51 -18.09 3.20
N LYS A 120 1.46 -18.98 2.21
CA LYS A 120 1.90 -20.38 2.38
C LYS A 120 3.40 -20.45 2.74
N GLN A 121 4.25 -19.60 2.14
CA GLN A 121 5.67 -19.52 2.48
C GLN A 121 5.87 -18.97 3.89
N ASP A 122 5.07 -17.97 4.28
CA ASP A 122 5.11 -17.38 5.62
C ASP A 122 4.68 -18.39 6.68
N GLN A 123 3.64 -19.18 6.41
CA GLN A 123 3.20 -20.29 7.26
C GLN A 123 4.34 -21.26 7.55
N ILE A 124 5.09 -21.67 6.53
CA ILE A 124 6.24 -22.57 6.66
C ILE A 124 7.37 -21.89 7.46
N THR A 125 7.69 -20.65 7.12
CA THR A 125 8.79 -19.88 7.74
C THR A 125 8.54 -19.64 9.23
N CYS A 126 7.30 -19.28 9.57
CA CYS A 126 6.87 -19.03 10.94
C CYS A 126 6.54 -20.33 11.72
N ARG A 127 6.56 -21.49 11.06
CA ARG A 127 6.13 -22.79 11.61
C ARG A 127 4.71 -22.71 12.20
N ALA A 128 3.81 -22.09 11.46
CA ALA A 128 2.41 -21.95 11.83
C ALA A 128 1.59 -23.15 11.33
N ASP A 129 0.65 -23.60 12.15
CA ASP A 129 -0.25 -24.71 11.83
C ASP A 129 -1.35 -24.26 10.85
N LEU A 130 -1.76 -22.99 10.95
CA LEU A 130 -2.79 -22.39 10.11
C LEU A 130 -2.34 -21.04 9.56
N ALA A 131 -2.88 -20.69 8.40
CA ALA A 131 -2.67 -19.41 7.76
C ALA A 131 -4.00 -18.78 7.35
N VAL A 132 -4.17 -17.49 7.63
CA VAL A 132 -5.43 -16.75 7.41
C VAL A 132 -5.13 -15.47 6.64
N ILE A 133 -5.83 -15.24 5.53
CA ILE A 133 -5.85 -13.93 4.86
C ILE A 133 -7.13 -13.20 5.26
N VAL A 134 -6.97 -12.00 5.81
CA VAL A 134 -8.06 -11.07 6.12
C VAL A 134 -8.13 -10.04 5.00
N THR A 135 -9.20 -10.09 4.19
CA THR A 135 -9.39 -9.15 3.07
C THR A 135 -10.70 -8.40 3.11
N GLU A 136 -10.71 -7.19 2.57
CA GLU A 136 -11.95 -6.43 2.30
C GLU A 136 -12.68 -6.97 1.06
N THR A 137 -11.93 -7.36 0.02
CA THR A 137 -12.48 -7.99 -1.19
C THR A 137 -12.08 -9.47 -1.23
N LEU A 138 -13.07 -10.36 -1.35
CA LEU A 138 -12.87 -11.80 -1.45
C LEU A 138 -12.43 -12.23 -2.86
N PRO A 139 -11.86 -13.44 -3.01
CA PRO A 139 -11.66 -14.08 -4.31
C PRO A 139 -12.97 -14.16 -5.11
N ARG A 140 -12.89 -14.13 -6.45
CA ARG A 140 -14.07 -14.11 -7.34
C ARG A 140 -14.98 -15.34 -7.20
N ASP A 141 -14.45 -16.42 -6.66
CA ASP A 141 -15.11 -17.71 -6.41
C ASP A 141 -15.61 -17.87 -4.97
N MET A 142 -15.52 -16.82 -4.14
CA MET A 142 -15.92 -16.86 -2.73
C MET A 142 -16.81 -15.66 -2.35
N ASP A 143 -18.05 -15.98 -1.94
CA ASP A 143 -19.01 -14.96 -1.46
C ASP A 143 -18.91 -14.68 0.05
N ARG A 144 -18.19 -15.53 0.81
CA ARG A 144 -18.02 -15.44 2.27
C ARG A 144 -16.78 -16.20 2.75
N PHE A 145 -16.54 -16.26 4.08
CA PHE A 145 -15.50 -17.09 4.69
C PHE A 145 -15.54 -18.52 4.13
N GLY A 146 -14.38 -19.05 3.74
CA GLY A 146 -14.25 -20.40 3.26
C GLY A 146 -12.80 -20.87 3.31
N GLN A 147 -12.63 -22.18 3.18
CA GLN A 147 -11.34 -22.84 3.29
C GLN A 147 -10.87 -23.25 1.89
N ARG A 148 -9.64 -22.87 1.52
CA ARG A 148 -9.01 -23.38 0.30
C ARG A 148 -7.99 -24.44 0.65
N MET A 149 -8.39 -25.70 0.49
CA MET A 149 -7.50 -26.84 0.63
C MET A 149 -7.00 -27.25 -0.76
N GLU A 150 -5.81 -26.78 -1.15
CA GLU A 150 -5.05 -27.47 -2.19
C GLU A 150 -4.16 -28.51 -1.51
N PHE A 151 -4.78 -29.57 -0.99
CA PHE A 151 -4.03 -30.76 -0.65
C PHE A 151 -3.64 -31.45 -1.96
N GLY A 152 -2.43 -31.13 -2.44
CA GLY A 152 -1.65 -32.14 -3.15
C GLY A 152 -1.53 -33.34 -2.22
N TYR A 153 -1.95 -34.50 -2.71
CA TYR A 153 -1.82 -35.79 -2.03
C TYR A 153 -0.41 -35.94 -1.45
N ALA A 154 -0.26 -35.81 -0.14
CA ALA A 154 0.86 -36.43 0.57
C ALA A 154 0.44 -37.88 0.84
N PRO A 155 1.12 -38.88 0.25
CA PRO A 155 0.77 -40.26 0.48
C PRO A 155 0.97 -40.58 1.96
N PHE A 156 -0.06 -41.21 2.51
CA PHE A 156 -0.10 -41.94 3.77
C PHE A 156 1.28 -42.39 4.30
N TRP A 157 1.47 -42.13 5.59
CA TRP A 157 2.30 -42.86 6.53
C TRP A 157 2.45 -44.36 6.15
N LYS A 158 3.70 -44.82 6.09
CA LYS A 158 4.10 -46.17 6.47
C LYS A 158 5.07 -46.06 7.65
#